data_AF-A0A9J6G4X0-F1
#
_entry.id   AF-A0A9J6G4X0-F1
#
_cell.length_a   1.000
_cell.length_b   1.000
_cell.length_c   1.000
_cell.angle_alpha   90.00
_cell.angle_beta   90.00
_cell.angle_gamma   90.00
#
_symmetry.space_group_name_H-M   'P 1'
#
loop_
_entity.id
_entity.type
_entity.pdbx_description
1 polymer ?
#
loop_
_entity_poly.entity_id
_entity_poly.type
_entity_poly.pdbx_seq_one_letter_code
_entity_poly.pdbx_strand_id
1 'polypeptide(L)'
;MHNNYPGWYDDTGSTDVIVPQILDEYEHMWDRYRKPIMISEYGAGSVAGLHADPAFVFTEDFQTEAFGRFHRAFDELRARGFFFGEHVWNFADFMTAPAVGTCRRQP
;
A
#
# COMPACT_ATOMS: atom_id res chain seq x y z
N MET A 1 8.31 4.28 -12.72
CA MET A 1 7.21 3.48 -12.14
C MET A 1 7.68 3.01 -10.79
N HIS A 2 6.87 3.22 -9.77
CA HIS A 2 7.20 2.93 -8.37
C HIS A 2 6.02 2.22 -7.74
N ASN A 3 6.30 1.17 -6.99
CA ASN A 3 5.33 0.31 -6.33
C ASN A 3 5.64 0.36 -4.84
N ASN A 4 4.62 0.62 -4.01
CA ASN A 4 4.84 0.79 -2.58
C ASN A 4 3.67 0.26 -1.76
N TYR A 5 3.98 -0.43 -0.66
CA TYR A 5 3.02 -1.19 0.15
C TYR A 5 3.27 -1.04 1.67
N PRO A 6 3.45 0.19 2.19
CA PRO A 6 3.59 0.42 3.63
C PRO A 6 2.32 -0.03 4.37
N GLY A 7 2.50 -0.57 5.57
CA GLY A 7 1.41 -1.17 6.36
C GLY A 7 0.93 -2.53 5.85
N TRP A 8 1.35 -2.98 4.66
CA TRP A 8 1.01 -4.30 4.10
C TRP A 8 2.20 -5.24 4.13
N TYR A 9 3.22 -5.01 3.31
CA TYR A 9 4.43 -5.84 3.28
C TYR A 9 5.45 -5.43 4.34
N ASP A 10 5.58 -4.12 4.56
CA ASP A 10 6.39 -3.53 5.62
C ASP A 10 5.47 -2.98 6.71
N ASP A 11 5.87 -3.07 7.97
CA ASP A 11 5.08 -2.64 9.14
C ASP A 11 3.64 -3.19 9.13
N THR A 12 3.50 -4.47 8.74
CA THR A 12 2.22 -5.13 8.47
C THR A 12 1.20 -4.91 9.60
N GLY A 13 0.03 -4.40 9.24
CA GLY A 13 -1.07 -4.11 10.17
C GLY A 13 -1.06 -2.69 10.73
N SER A 14 -0.04 -1.88 10.46
CA SER A 14 0.07 -0.50 10.95
C SER A 14 -0.29 0.51 9.86
N THR A 15 -1.56 0.85 9.71
CA THR A 15 -2.03 1.87 8.74
C THR A 15 -1.50 3.27 9.02
N ASP A 16 -1.16 3.58 10.28
CA ASP A 16 -0.64 4.88 10.68
C ASP A 16 0.72 5.22 10.07
N VAL A 17 1.51 4.21 9.67
CA VAL A 17 2.82 4.44 9.04
C VAL A 17 2.72 4.86 7.57
N ILE A 18 1.57 4.63 6.93
CA ILE A 18 1.39 4.83 5.48
C ILE A 18 1.67 6.28 5.08
N VAL A 19 1.04 7.23 5.77
CA VAL A 19 1.18 8.67 5.44
C VAL A 19 2.62 9.14 5.58
N PRO A 20 3.29 9.01 6.75
CA PRO A 20 4.65 9.52 6.91
C PRO A 20 5.65 8.83 5.96
N GLN A 21 5.53 7.52 5.74
CA GLN A 21 6.45 6.81 4.84
C GLN A 21 6.27 7.20 3.37
N ILE A 22 5.02 7.38 2.90
CA ILE A 22 4.76 7.84 1.54
C ILE A 22 5.23 9.28 1.34
N LEU A 23 4.99 10.17 2.29
CA LEU A 23 5.50 11.53 2.18
C LEU A 23 7.02 11.56 2.09
N ASP A 24 7.69 10.87 3.02
CA ASP A 24 9.15 10.83 3.08
C ASP A 24 9.77 10.25 1.80
N GLU A 25 9.31 9.09 1.34
CA GLU A 25 9.84 8.42 0.13
C GLU A 25 9.71 9.33 -1.10
N TYR A 26 8.52 9.91 -1.32
CA TYR A 26 8.24 10.69 -2.53
C TYR A 26 8.91 12.06 -2.51
N GLU A 27 9.09 12.67 -1.34
CA GLU A 27 9.91 13.87 -1.17
C GLU A 27 11.38 13.59 -1.53
N HIS A 28 11.95 12.51 -0.99
CA HIS A 28 13.32 12.10 -1.30
C HIS A 28 13.51 11.77 -2.79
N MET A 29 12.54 11.09 -3.41
CA MET A 29 12.56 10.83 -4.84
C MET A 29 12.51 12.13 -5.65
N TRP A 30 11.67 13.08 -5.27
CA TRP A 30 11.59 14.37 -5.94
C TRP A 30 12.89 15.16 -5.83
N ASP A 31 13.48 15.23 -4.65
CA ASP A 31 14.74 15.93 -4.40
C ASP A 31 15.90 15.33 -5.20
N ARG A 32 15.92 13.99 -5.30
CA ARG A 32 16.98 13.28 -6.02
C ARG A 32 16.84 13.36 -7.54
N TYR A 33 15.62 13.18 -8.07
CA TYR A 33 15.43 12.96 -9.50
C TYR A 33 14.81 14.15 -10.23
N ARG A 34 14.06 15.01 -9.53
CA ARG A 34 13.36 16.19 -10.09
C ARG A 34 12.52 15.85 -11.32
N LYS A 35 11.86 14.69 -11.28
CA LYS A 35 10.97 14.19 -12.32
C LYS A 35 9.56 14.04 -11.75
N PRO A 36 8.50 14.28 -12.54
CA PRO A 36 7.15 13.96 -12.14
C PRO A 36 7.06 12.49 -11.70
N ILE A 37 6.31 12.22 -10.63
CA ILE A 37 6.18 10.89 -10.05
C ILE A 37 4.72 10.42 -10.12
N MET A 38 4.52 9.15 -10.47
CA MET A 38 3.26 8.44 -10.30
C MET A 38 3.52 7.11 -9.58
N ILE A 39 2.56 6.69 -8.76
CA ILE A 39 2.56 5.35 -8.16
C ILE A 39 1.83 4.39 -9.10
N SER A 40 2.49 3.30 -9.45
CA SER A 40 1.93 2.26 -10.34
C SER A 40 1.22 1.15 -9.59
N GLU A 41 1.57 0.94 -8.32
CA GLU A 41 0.93 -0.06 -7.47
C GLU A 41 0.93 0.36 -5.99
N TYR A 42 -0.23 0.23 -5.37
CA TYR A 42 -0.45 0.28 -3.92
C TYR A 42 -1.74 -0.43 -3.56
N GLY A 43 -1.86 -0.90 -2.32
CA GLY A 43 -3.08 -1.49 -1.81
C GLY A 43 -2.83 -2.41 -0.63
N ALA A 44 -3.89 -3.06 -0.19
CA ALA A 44 -3.86 -4.13 0.80
C ALA A 44 -4.79 -5.26 0.32
N GLY A 45 -4.38 -6.51 0.55
CA GLY A 45 -5.22 -7.67 0.24
C GLY A 45 -6.46 -7.69 1.14
N SER A 46 -7.59 -8.14 0.60
CA SER A 46 -8.84 -8.29 1.34
C SER A 46 -9.53 -9.59 0.94
N VAL A 47 -10.22 -10.22 1.89
CA VAL A 47 -11.11 -11.35 1.65
C VAL A 47 -12.54 -10.87 1.78
N ALA A 48 -13.31 -10.97 0.70
CA ALA A 48 -14.70 -10.51 0.69
C ALA A 48 -15.53 -11.15 1.81
N GLY A 49 -16.25 -10.32 2.56
CA GLY A 49 -17.06 -10.69 3.72
C GLY A 49 -16.29 -10.81 5.04
N LEU A 50 -14.97 -10.59 5.06
CA LEU A 50 -14.17 -10.58 6.28
C LEU A 50 -14.12 -9.17 6.88
N HIS A 51 -14.72 -9.00 8.05
CA HIS A 51 -14.75 -7.74 8.80
C HIS A 51 -14.16 -7.92 10.20
N ALA A 52 -13.56 -6.86 10.75
CA ALA A 52 -13.09 -6.81 12.12
C ALA A 52 -13.05 -5.39 12.68
N ASP A 53 -13.32 -5.26 13.98
CA ASP A 53 -13.10 -4.05 14.77
C ASP A 53 -12.34 -4.43 16.06
N PRO A 54 -11.06 -4.04 16.23
CA PRO A 54 -10.28 -3.17 15.34
C PRO A 54 -9.93 -3.84 14.00
N ALA A 55 -9.70 -3.01 12.98
CA ALA A 55 -9.34 -3.47 11.63
C ALA A 55 -8.08 -4.36 11.67
N PHE A 56 -8.11 -5.46 10.91
CA PHE A 56 -7.03 -6.45 10.88
C PHE A 56 -6.65 -6.83 9.44
N VAL A 57 -5.41 -7.27 9.22
CA VAL A 57 -4.90 -7.68 7.90
C VAL A 57 -5.86 -8.66 7.21
N PHE A 58 -6.12 -8.45 5.92
CA PHE A 58 -7.11 -9.16 5.09
C PHE A 58 -8.59 -8.80 5.30
N THR A 59 -8.95 -7.96 6.27
CA THR A 59 -10.33 -7.48 6.42
C THR A 59 -10.65 -6.38 5.41
N GLU A 60 -11.92 -6.23 5.03
CA GLU A 60 -12.41 -5.10 4.23
C GLU A 60 -12.17 -3.76 4.96
N ASP A 61 -12.28 -3.77 6.29
CA ASP A 61 -12.06 -2.59 7.14
C ASP A 61 -10.60 -2.12 7.07
N PHE A 62 -9.64 -3.05 7.10
CA PHE A 62 -8.23 -2.74 6.96
C PHE A 62 -7.89 -2.21 5.56
N GLN A 63 -8.45 -2.81 4.51
CA GLN A 63 -8.25 -2.34 3.14
C GLN A 63 -8.80 -0.91 2.97
N THR A 64 -9.99 -0.65 3.51
CA THR A 64 -10.61 0.68 3.48
C THR A 64 -9.78 1.71 4.23
N GLU A 65 -9.30 1.37 5.42
CA GLU A 65 -8.45 2.26 6.21
C GLU A 65 -7.12 2.54 5.48
N ALA A 66 -6.44 1.51 4.98
CA ALA A 66 -5.20 1.66 4.23
C ALA A 66 -5.38 2.57 3.01
N PHE A 67 -6.43 2.38 2.20
CA PHE A 67 -6.72 3.26 1.07
C PHE A 67 -6.96 4.71 1.50
N GLY A 68 -7.71 4.95 2.59
CA GLY A 68 -7.88 6.30 3.13
C GLY A 68 -6.56 6.97 3.50
N ARG A 69 -5.60 6.22 4.06
CA ARG A 69 -4.26 6.74 4.38
C ARG A 69 -3.44 7.03 3.13
N PHE A 70 -3.48 6.14 2.13
CA PHE A 70 -2.80 6.35 0.85
C PHE A 70 -3.34 7.60 0.12
N HIS A 71 -4.66 7.70 -0.04
CA HIS A 71 -5.27 8.84 -0.74
C HIS A 71 -4.95 10.16 -0.05
N ARG A 72 -4.97 10.21 1.28
CA ARG A 72 -4.52 11.39 2.03
C ARG A 72 -3.08 11.77 1.70
N ALA A 73 -2.16 10.81 1.73
CA ALA A 73 -0.75 11.07 1.41
C ALA A 73 -0.58 11.56 -0.03
N PHE A 74 -1.29 10.96 -0.98
CA PHE A 74 -1.25 11.37 -2.40
C PHE A 74 -1.88 12.74 -2.63
N ASP A 75 -2.94 13.12 -1.92
CA ASP A 75 -3.51 14.46 -1.95
C ASP A 75 -2.47 15.51 -1.52
N GLU A 76 -1.76 15.23 -0.42
CA GLU A 76 -0.68 16.10 0.08
C GLU A 76 0.48 16.21 -0.92
N LEU A 77 0.87 15.12 -1.58
CA LEU A 77 1.90 15.14 -2.62
C LEU A 77 1.44 15.85 -3.90
N ARG A 78 0.17 15.71 -4.29
CA ARG A 78 -0.43 16.43 -5.42
C ARG A 78 -0.42 17.93 -5.17
N ALA A 79 -0.72 18.36 -3.95
CA ALA A 79 -0.66 19.78 -3.56
C ALA A 79 0.76 20.38 -3.69
N ARG A 80 1.82 19.55 -3.61
CA ARG A 80 3.21 19.97 -3.82
C ARG A 80 3.61 20.08 -5.31
N GLY A 81 2.78 19.56 -6.21
CA GLY A 81 2.90 19.78 -7.66
C GLY A 81 3.78 18.81 -8.44
N PHE A 82 4.35 17.78 -7.82
CA PHE A 82 5.21 16.80 -8.50
C PHE A 82 4.61 15.39 -8.63
N PHE A 83 3.55 15.09 -7.88
CA PHE A 83 2.83 13.83 -7.97
C PHE A 83 1.63 13.96 -8.91
N PHE A 84 1.48 13.07 -9.89
CA PHE A 84 0.50 13.25 -10.98
C PHE A 84 -0.38 12.03 -11.27
N GLY A 85 -0.20 10.90 -10.57
CA GLY A 85 -1.05 9.73 -10.81
C GLY A 85 -0.89 8.62 -9.79
N GLU A 86 -1.98 7.88 -9.61
CA GLU A 86 -2.09 6.74 -8.70
C GLU A 86 -2.86 5.60 -9.37
N HIS A 87 -2.35 4.37 -9.26
CA HIS A 87 -2.98 3.17 -9.78
C HIS A 87 -3.05 2.11 -8.68
N VAL A 88 -4.27 1.77 -8.27
CA VAL A 88 -4.54 0.74 -7.26
C VAL A 88 -4.16 -0.62 -7.81
N TRP A 89 -3.50 -1.42 -6.98
CA TRP A 89 -3.31 -2.84 -7.22
C TRP A 89 -4.32 -3.65 -6.39
N ASN A 90 -5.29 -4.33 -6.97
CA ASN A 90 -5.58 -4.56 -8.40
C ASN A 90 -7.05 -4.23 -8.71
N PHE A 91 -7.44 -4.24 -9.99
CA PHE A 91 -8.84 -4.13 -10.40
C PHE A 91 -9.70 -5.29 -9.88
N ALA A 92 -9.16 -6.51 -9.87
CA ALA A 92 -9.85 -7.70 -9.39
C ALA A 92 -8.86 -8.75 -8.89
N ASP A 93 -9.35 -9.65 -8.04
CA ASP A 93 -8.60 -10.83 -7.61
C ASP A 93 -8.20 -11.70 -8.81
N PHE A 94 -7.00 -12.26 -8.76
CA PHE A 94 -6.46 -13.11 -9.81
C PHE A 94 -5.68 -14.28 -9.21
N MET A 95 -5.54 -15.35 -10.00
CA MET A 95 -4.82 -16.54 -9.58
C MET A 95 -3.32 -16.28 -9.49
N THR A 96 -2.70 -16.67 -8.38
CA THR A 96 -1.24 -16.66 -8.20
C THR A 96 -0.69 -18.09 -8.17
N ALA A 97 0.62 -18.23 -8.42
CA ALA A 97 1.28 -19.52 -8.22
C ALA A 97 1.17 -19.93 -6.74
N PRO A 98 1.00 -21.22 -6.42
CA PRO A 98 0.99 -21.69 -5.04
C PRO A 98 2.26 -21.23 -4.32
N ALA A 99 2.10 -20.68 -3.12
CA ALA A 99 3.24 -20.36 -2.29
C ALA A 99 4.05 -21.63 -2.01
N VAL A 100 5.36 -21.62 -2.28
CA VAL A 100 6.27 -22.68 -1.82
C VAL A 100 6.46 -22.50 -0.32
N GLY A 101 5.48 -22.94 0.46
CA GLY A 101 5.64 -23.11 1.88
C GLY A 101 6.62 -24.25 2.11
N THR A 102 7.86 -23.96 2.55
CA THR A 102 8.67 -24.99 3.17
C THR A 102 7.97 -25.39 4.47
N CYS A 103 7.12 -26.41 4.41
CA CYS A 103 6.72 -27.14 5.61
C CYS A 103 7.99 -27.83 6.13
N ARG A 104 8.79 -27.12 6.92
CA ARG A 104 9.75 -27.78 7.80
C ARG A 104 8.91 -28.55 8.79
N ARG A 105 8.83 -29.88 8.61
CA ARG A 105 8.54 -30.77 9.73
C ARG A 105 9.53 -30.40 10.83
N GLN A 106 9.04 -29.76 11.89
CA GLN A 106 9.78 -29.72 13.14
C GLN A 106 9.94 -31.18 13.61
N PRO A 107 11.12 -31.55 14.16
CA PRO A 107 11.39 -32.91 14.61
C PRO A 107 10.45 -33.35 15.74
#